data_AF-A0A419FG18-F1
#
_entry.id   AF-A0A419FG18-F1
#
_cell.length_a   1.000
_cell.length_b   1.000
_cell.length_c   1.000
_cell.angle_alpha   90.00
_cell.angle_beta   90.00
_cell.angle_gamma   90.00
#
_symmetry.space_group_name_H-M   'P 1'
#
loop_
_entity.id
_entity.type
_entity.pdbx_description
1 polymer ?
#
loop_
_entity_poly.entity_id
_entity_poly.type
_entity_poly.pdbx_seq_one_letter_code
_entity_poly.pdbx_strand_id
1 'polypeptide(L)'
;MTGEVEIAAPPAGWTPHQYPAAANCPPPGYQFLTRDPGTARVTDEEWASAMIHQSKGGELWIGNTGIAISPWVIPNSQWMYLGLTSPVELWVEFETHGLVFDSPQYARISYAGWTPPEGVTYDQLVVWYWNDELGVYELIGGTNNVQEQYLEFGIGHFSRYIVAGPSN
;
A
#
# COMPACT_ATOMS: atom_id res chain seq x y z
N MET A 1 -1.99 -7.30 -39.27
CA MET A 1 -3.14 -6.60 -38.67
C MET A 1 -2.83 -6.38 -37.21
N THR A 2 -2.37 -5.19 -36.85
CA THR A 2 -2.18 -4.78 -35.46
C THR A 2 -3.50 -4.20 -34.98
N GLY A 3 -4.40 -5.06 -34.51
CA GLY A 3 -5.59 -4.58 -33.81
C GLY A 3 -5.12 -4.01 -32.49
N GLU A 4 -5.17 -2.69 -32.33
CA GLU A 4 -5.06 -2.07 -31.01
C GLU A 4 -6.21 -2.62 -30.17
N VAL A 5 -5.87 -3.40 -29.14
CA VAL A 5 -6.85 -3.83 -28.15
C VAL A 5 -7.22 -2.59 -27.36
N GLU A 6 -8.42 -2.08 -27.59
CA GLU A 6 -8.98 -0.98 -26.81
C GLU A 6 -9.05 -1.43 -25.34
N ILE A 7 -8.21 -0.82 -24.50
CA ILE A 7 -8.24 -1.08 -23.07
C ILE A 7 -9.44 -0.31 -22.52
N ALA A 8 -10.44 -1.03 -22.03
CA ALA A 8 -11.58 -0.43 -21.38
C ALA A 8 -11.10 0.50 -20.26
N ALA A 9 -11.63 1.72 -20.21
CA ALA A 9 -11.34 2.69 -19.15
C ALA A 9 -11.53 2.07 -17.75
N PRO A 10 -10.80 2.55 -16.73
CA PRO A 10 -11.01 2.08 -15.37
C PRO A 10 -12.48 2.29 -14.97
N PRO A 11 -13.08 1.36 -14.20
CA PRO A 11 -14.35 1.61 -13.52
C PRO A 11 -14.32 2.97 -12.82
N ALA A 12 -15.43 3.69 -12.88
CA ALA A 12 -15.50 5.08 -12.43
C ALA A 12 -15.19 5.21 -10.93
N GLY A 13 -14.06 5.84 -10.62
CA GLY A 13 -13.62 6.16 -9.27
C GLY A 13 -13.15 4.97 -8.44
N TRP A 14 -12.20 5.22 -7.53
CA TRP A 14 -11.86 4.28 -6.47
C TRP A 14 -12.73 4.57 -5.25
N THR A 15 -13.24 3.51 -4.63
CA THR A 15 -13.95 3.58 -3.34
C THR A 15 -13.10 2.84 -2.31
N PRO A 16 -12.64 3.50 -1.24
CA PRO A 16 -11.90 2.84 -0.18
C PRO A 16 -12.73 1.75 0.50
N HIS A 17 -12.08 0.64 0.82
CA HIS A 17 -12.66 -0.44 1.60
C HIS A 17 -13.12 0.08 2.97
N GLN A 18 -14.27 -0.43 3.41
CA GLN A 18 -14.82 -0.08 4.71
C GLN A 18 -14.29 -1.05 5.76
N TYR A 19 -13.43 -0.55 6.64
CA TYR A 19 -12.84 -1.34 7.73
C TYR A 19 -13.55 -1.14 9.07
N PRO A 20 -13.49 -2.12 9.98
CA PRO A 20 -13.93 -1.93 11.36
C PRO A 20 -13.05 -0.89 12.09
N ALA A 21 -13.60 -0.27 13.14
CA ALA A 21 -12.89 0.78 13.89
C ALA A 21 -11.54 0.33 14.47
N ALA A 22 -11.37 -0.96 14.78
CA ALA A 22 -10.12 -1.51 15.27
C ALA A 22 -8.96 -1.39 14.26
N ALA A 23 -9.26 -1.42 12.96
CA ALA A 23 -8.28 -1.19 11.89
C ALA A 23 -7.83 0.27 11.77
N ASN A 24 -8.46 1.18 12.54
CA ASN A 24 -8.06 2.58 12.65
C ASN A 24 -7.21 2.85 13.90
N CYS A 25 -6.87 1.81 14.66
CA CYS A 25 -5.90 1.88 15.75
C CYS A 25 -4.56 1.31 15.28
N PRO A 26 -3.42 1.74 15.86
CA PRO A 26 -2.14 1.15 15.53
C PRO A 26 -2.05 -0.30 16.04
N PRO A 27 -1.16 -1.13 15.48
CA PRO A 27 -0.86 -2.46 16.01
C PRO A 27 -0.50 -2.41 17.51
N PRO A 28 -0.82 -3.43 18.31
CA PRO A 28 -0.51 -3.44 19.73
C PRO A 28 1.00 -3.21 20.00
N GLY A 29 1.31 -2.19 20.79
CA GLY A 29 2.69 -1.80 21.10
C GLY A 29 3.35 -0.91 20.03
N TYR A 30 2.59 -0.38 19.08
CA TYR A 30 3.07 0.51 18.01
C TYR A 30 2.28 1.82 17.94
N GLN A 31 2.84 2.81 17.25
CA GLN A 31 2.24 4.10 16.93
C GLN A 31 2.40 4.38 15.44
N PHE A 32 1.41 5.08 14.86
CA PHE A 32 1.47 5.50 13.47
C PHE A 32 2.55 6.54 13.25
N LEU A 33 3.12 6.55 12.04
CA LEU A 33 3.75 7.76 11.56
C LEU A 33 2.67 8.82 11.34
N THR A 34 3.04 10.06 11.63
CA THR A 34 2.14 11.20 11.43
C THR A 34 2.75 12.15 10.42
N ARG A 35 1.91 12.93 9.76
CA ARG A 35 2.36 14.10 9.00
C ARG A 35 1.62 15.33 9.47
N ASP A 36 2.26 16.49 9.35
CA ASP A 36 1.60 17.76 9.63
C ASP A 36 0.57 18.04 8.51
N PRO A 37 -0.73 18.12 8.83
CA PRO A 37 -1.76 18.43 7.84
C PRO A 37 -1.60 19.83 7.22
N GLY A 38 -0.79 20.72 7.81
CA GLY A 38 -0.45 22.03 7.28
C GLY A 38 0.62 22.02 6.18
N THR A 39 1.23 20.88 5.89
CA THR A 39 2.21 20.73 4.79
C THR A 39 1.51 20.31 3.49
N ALA A 40 1.69 21.11 2.43
CA ALA A 40 1.11 20.81 1.12
C ALA A 40 1.75 19.53 0.53
N ARG A 41 0.93 18.67 -0.09
CA ARG A 41 1.44 17.53 -0.85
C ARG A 41 2.18 18.05 -2.10
N VAL A 42 3.28 17.41 -2.49
CA VAL A 42 3.90 17.66 -3.81
C VAL A 42 3.01 17.10 -4.93
N THR A 43 2.17 16.10 -4.61
CA THR A 43 1.16 15.52 -5.49
C THR A 43 -0.16 15.33 -4.74
N ASP A 44 -1.24 15.92 -5.23
CA ASP A 44 -2.59 15.76 -4.66
C ASP A 44 -3.26 14.42 -5.03
N GLU A 45 -2.54 13.52 -5.70
CA GLU A 45 -3.05 12.20 -6.06
C GLU A 45 -3.18 11.32 -4.81
N GLU A 46 -4.43 11.10 -4.40
CA GLU A 46 -4.78 10.24 -3.27
C GLU A 46 -4.90 8.77 -3.67
N TRP A 47 -5.00 8.50 -4.97
CA TRP A 47 -5.14 7.16 -5.50
C TRP A 47 -4.60 7.07 -6.94
N ALA A 48 -4.25 5.86 -7.34
CA ALA A 48 -3.89 5.49 -8.70
C ALA A 48 -4.65 4.24 -9.13
N SER A 49 -4.74 4.02 -10.43
CA SER A 49 -5.29 2.80 -11.01
C SER A 49 -4.47 2.32 -12.19
N ALA A 50 -4.34 1.00 -12.35
CA ALA A 50 -3.65 0.40 -13.49
C ALA A 50 -4.39 -0.86 -13.95
N MET A 51 -4.47 -1.05 -15.27
CA MET A 51 -4.86 -2.33 -15.86
C MET A 51 -3.65 -3.26 -15.79
N ILE A 52 -3.72 -4.28 -14.94
CA ILE A 52 -2.67 -5.28 -14.81
C ILE A 52 -3.04 -6.46 -15.70
N HIS A 53 -2.18 -6.75 -16.66
CA HIS A 53 -2.42 -7.84 -17.60
C HIS A 53 -1.86 -9.13 -17.03
N GLN A 54 -2.68 -10.17 -16.91
CA GLN A 54 -2.22 -11.48 -16.42
C GLN A 54 -0.96 -11.94 -17.18
N SER A 55 -0.93 -11.85 -18.50
CA SER A 55 0.18 -12.39 -19.29
C SER A 55 1.43 -11.51 -19.34
N LYS A 56 1.35 -10.26 -18.87
CA LYS A 56 2.46 -9.29 -18.95
C LYS A 56 2.88 -8.72 -17.60
N GLY A 57 2.06 -8.90 -16.57
CA GLY A 57 2.19 -8.16 -15.33
C GLY A 57 1.79 -6.70 -15.50
N GLY A 58 2.36 -5.85 -14.66
CA GLY A 58 2.16 -4.40 -14.68
C GLY A 58 2.68 -3.76 -13.41
N GLU A 59 2.47 -2.46 -13.31
CA GLU A 59 2.93 -1.65 -12.20
C GLU A 59 1.82 -0.68 -11.78
N LEU A 60 1.74 -0.40 -10.48
CA LEU A 60 0.76 0.48 -9.88
C LEU A 60 1.45 1.33 -8.82
N TRP A 61 1.54 2.64 -9.05
CA TRP A 61 2.34 3.56 -8.24
C TRP A 61 1.62 4.89 -7.97
N ILE A 62 1.83 5.42 -6.77
CA ILE A 62 1.61 6.81 -6.37
C ILE A 62 2.94 7.32 -5.81
N GLY A 63 3.63 8.17 -6.55
CA GLY A 63 4.99 8.58 -6.19
C GLY A 63 5.92 7.37 -6.03
N ASN A 64 6.51 7.19 -4.84
CA ASN A 64 7.40 6.06 -4.51
C ASN A 64 6.70 4.98 -3.66
N THR A 65 5.38 4.97 -3.63
CA THR A 65 4.55 3.94 -2.99
C THR A 65 3.82 3.14 -4.07
N GLY A 66 3.88 1.82 -4.02
CA GLY A 66 3.25 0.99 -5.04
C GLY A 66 3.81 -0.42 -5.13
N ILE A 67 3.54 -1.08 -6.25
CA ILE A 67 3.85 -2.49 -6.47
C ILE A 67 4.17 -2.74 -7.94
N ALA A 68 5.16 -3.61 -8.17
CA ALA A 68 5.38 -4.26 -9.46
C ALA A 68 4.84 -5.69 -9.40
N ILE A 69 4.01 -6.05 -10.38
CA ILE A 69 3.32 -7.34 -10.46
C ILE A 69 3.86 -8.10 -11.66
N SER A 70 4.37 -9.30 -11.40
CA SER A 70 4.97 -10.16 -12.42
C SER A 70 3.91 -10.80 -13.34
N PRO A 71 4.29 -11.25 -14.54
CA PRO A 71 3.42 -12.06 -15.39
C PRO A 71 2.96 -13.34 -14.68
N TRP A 72 1.70 -13.71 -14.92
CA TRP A 72 1.05 -14.96 -14.51
C TRP A 72 0.87 -15.16 -13.01
N VAL A 73 1.04 -14.12 -12.19
CA VAL A 73 0.86 -14.21 -10.73
C VAL A 73 -0.55 -13.83 -10.26
N ILE A 74 -1.42 -13.41 -11.20
CA ILE A 74 -2.81 -13.07 -10.96
C ILE A 74 -3.71 -13.95 -11.85
N PRO A 75 -4.94 -14.27 -11.42
CA PRO A 75 -5.80 -15.21 -12.13
C PRO A 75 -6.36 -14.67 -13.46
N ASN A 76 -6.53 -13.35 -13.57
CA ASN A 76 -7.07 -12.69 -14.76
C ASN A 76 -6.60 -11.23 -14.85
N SER A 77 -6.54 -10.71 -16.08
CA SER A 77 -6.26 -9.28 -16.32
C SER A 77 -7.37 -8.44 -15.72
N GLN A 78 -7.03 -7.42 -14.94
CA GLN A 78 -8.01 -6.62 -14.20
C GLN A 78 -7.46 -5.24 -13.86
N TRP A 79 -8.39 -4.31 -13.64
CA TRP A 79 -8.08 -3.02 -13.03
C TRP A 79 -7.77 -3.22 -11.55
N MET A 80 -6.70 -2.59 -11.10
CA MET A 80 -6.27 -2.55 -9.71
C MET A 80 -6.12 -1.11 -9.27
N TYR A 81 -6.31 -0.87 -7.98
CA TYR A 81 -6.26 0.46 -7.39
C TYR A 81 -5.33 0.49 -6.20
N LEU A 82 -4.71 1.64 -6.01
CA LEU A 82 -3.84 1.96 -4.88
C LEU A 82 -4.35 3.26 -4.30
N GLY A 83 -4.38 3.37 -2.98
CA GLY A 83 -4.80 4.60 -2.33
C GLY A 83 -4.11 4.90 -1.01
N LEU A 84 -3.93 6.20 -0.74
CA LEU A 84 -3.44 6.75 0.52
C LEU A 84 -4.63 7.27 1.31
N THR A 85 -5.22 6.43 2.15
CA THR A 85 -6.56 6.63 2.73
C THR A 85 -6.64 7.65 3.87
N SER A 86 -5.52 8.18 4.38
CA SER A 86 -5.53 9.21 5.45
C SER A 86 -4.63 10.37 5.10
N PRO A 87 -5.10 11.59 5.43
CA PRO A 87 -4.28 12.77 5.29
C PRO A 87 -3.33 13.00 6.47
N VAL A 88 -3.30 12.14 7.48
CA VAL A 88 -2.49 12.34 8.70
C VAL A 88 -1.74 11.10 9.16
N GLU A 89 -2.11 9.91 8.68
CA GLU A 89 -1.51 8.61 9.05
C GLU A 89 -1.10 7.82 7.80
N LEU A 90 0.04 7.11 7.88
CA LEU A 90 0.59 6.38 6.73
C LEU A 90 0.04 4.95 6.65
N TRP A 91 -1.11 4.85 6.00
CA TRP A 91 -1.67 3.59 5.53
C TRP A 91 -1.90 3.62 4.02
N VAL A 92 -1.77 2.46 3.41
CA VAL A 92 -1.77 2.25 1.98
C VAL A 92 -2.70 1.09 1.69
N GLU A 93 -3.64 1.30 0.78
CA GLU A 93 -4.66 0.32 0.43
C GLU A 93 -4.47 -0.13 -1.02
N PHE A 94 -4.43 -1.44 -1.22
CA PHE A 94 -4.40 -2.06 -2.55
C PHE A 94 -5.72 -2.78 -2.79
N GLU A 95 -6.37 -2.51 -3.93
CA GLU A 95 -7.65 -3.09 -4.33
C GLU A 95 -7.49 -3.82 -5.69
N THR A 96 -8.19 -4.93 -5.95
CA THR A 96 -9.24 -5.55 -5.13
C THR A 96 -8.72 -6.31 -3.90
N HIS A 97 -9.29 -6.06 -2.73
CA HIS A 97 -9.01 -6.79 -1.50
C HIS A 97 -9.22 -8.29 -1.68
N GLY A 98 -8.37 -9.07 -1.00
CA GLY A 98 -8.43 -10.53 -1.07
C GLY A 98 -7.91 -11.11 -2.37
N LEU A 99 -7.42 -10.29 -3.31
CA LEU A 99 -6.65 -10.81 -4.45
C LEU A 99 -5.38 -11.45 -3.91
N VAL A 100 -5.28 -12.77 -4.04
CA VAL A 100 -4.08 -13.54 -3.68
C VAL A 100 -3.21 -13.74 -4.90
N PHE A 101 -1.90 -13.55 -4.74
CA PHE A 101 -0.93 -13.80 -5.80
C PHE A 101 -0.44 -15.25 -5.77
N ASP A 102 -0.21 -15.85 -6.95
CA ASP A 102 0.34 -17.20 -7.06
C ASP A 102 1.81 -17.28 -6.61
N SER A 103 2.49 -16.13 -6.55
CA SER A 103 3.81 -15.99 -5.92
C SER A 103 3.95 -14.62 -5.24
N PRO A 104 4.80 -14.47 -4.21
CA PRO A 104 5.01 -13.17 -3.56
C PRO A 104 5.50 -12.10 -4.56
N GLN A 105 4.92 -10.92 -4.48
CA GLN A 105 5.37 -9.73 -5.22
C GLN A 105 6.14 -8.79 -4.29
N TYR A 106 6.77 -7.76 -4.84
CA TYR A 106 7.46 -6.73 -4.06
C TYR A 106 6.73 -5.40 -4.14
N ALA A 107 6.34 -4.89 -2.97
CA ALA A 107 5.72 -3.59 -2.82
C ALA A 107 6.65 -2.64 -2.06
N ARG A 108 6.39 -1.34 -2.23
CA ARG A 108 7.06 -0.26 -1.49
C ARG A 108 6.03 0.65 -0.87
N ILE A 109 6.32 1.10 0.35
CA ILE A 109 5.62 2.22 0.97
C ILE A 109 6.65 3.28 1.30
N SER A 110 6.55 4.44 0.63
CA SER A 110 7.35 5.60 0.97
C SER A 110 6.79 6.31 2.19
N TYR A 111 7.68 6.63 3.12
CA TYR A 111 7.42 7.47 4.27
C TYR A 111 8.13 8.83 4.14
N ALA A 112 8.50 9.22 2.92
CA ALA A 112 9.02 10.56 2.67
C ALA A 112 7.97 11.63 3.06
N GLY A 113 8.40 12.60 3.87
CA GLY A 113 7.50 13.64 4.41
C GLY A 113 6.66 13.21 5.62
N TRP A 114 6.90 12.02 6.18
CA TRP A 114 6.26 11.53 7.39
C TRP A 114 7.20 11.61 8.58
N THR A 115 6.65 11.87 9.77
CA THR A 115 7.38 11.98 11.03
C THR A 115 7.16 10.71 11.86
N PRO A 116 8.23 10.03 12.31
CA PRO A 116 8.10 8.88 13.20
C PRO A 116 7.59 9.31 14.59
N PRO A 117 7.03 8.37 15.37
CA PRO A 117 6.64 8.64 16.75
C PRO A 117 7.80 9.20 17.61
N GLU A 118 7.48 9.89 18.70
CA GLU A 118 8.49 10.46 19.59
C GLU A 118 9.42 9.37 20.14
N GLY A 119 10.74 9.58 20.01
CA GLY A 119 11.76 8.63 20.44
C GLY A 119 11.94 7.42 19.52
N VAL A 120 11.24 7.37 18.37
CA VAL A 120 11.42 6.34 17.33
C VAL A 120 12.27 6.88 16.19
N THR A 121 13.26 6.10 15.78
CA THR A 121 14.10 6.39 14.61
C THR A 121 13.56 5.70 13.36
N TYR A 122 13.88 6.25 12.18
CA TYR A 122 13.35 5.72 10.91
C TYR A 122 13.70 4.25 10.65
N ASP A 123 14.83 3.74 11.15
CA ASP A 123 15.23 2.33 11.03
C ASP A 123 14.37 1.36 11.84
N GLN A 124 13.62 1.86 12.83
CA GLN A 124 12.72 1.04 13.66
C GLN A 124 11.32 0.88 13.05
N LEU A 125 11.06 1.51 11.91
CA LEU A 125 9.79 1.41 11.22
C LEU A 125 9.60 0.03 10.58
N VAL A 126 8.37 -0.49 10.65
CA VAL A 126 7.99 -1.79 10.12
C VAL A 126 6.64 -1.73 9.41
N VAL A 127 6.41 -2.67 8.49
CA VAL A 127 5.12 -2.82 7.80
C VAL A 127 4.25 -3.84 8.52
N TRP A 128 2.98 -3.49 8.70
CA TRP A 128 1.91 -4.33 9.18
C TRP A 128 0.82 -4.42 8.12
N TYR A 129 0.01 -5.47 8.16
CA TYR A 129 -1.25 -5.49 7.45
C TYR A 129 -2.39 -5.85 8.39
N TRP A 130 -3.60 -5.39 8.05
CA TRP A 130 -4.81 -5.75 8.76
C TRP A 130 -5.45 -6.99 8.14
N ASN A 131 -5.61 -8.04 8.94
CA ASN A 131 -6.32 -9.25 8.54
C ASN A 131 -7.81 -9.11 8.90
N ASP A 132 -8.64 -8.84 7.90
CA ASP A 132 -10.09 -8.63 8.08
C ASP A 132 -10.83 -9.87 8.61
N GLU A 133 -10.37 -11.08 8.27
CA GLU A 133 -11.01 -12.32 8.72
C GLU A 133 -10.79 -12.57 10.22
N LEU A 134 -9.58 -12.27 10.70
CA LEU A 134 -9.18 -12.47 12.09
C LEU A 134 -9.40 -11.23 12.97
N GLY A 135 -9.57 -10.06 12.36
CA GLY A 135 -9.70 -8.79 13.06
C GLY A 135 -8.44 -8.39 13.84
N VAL A 136 -7.25 -8.70 13.30
CA VAL A 136 -5.97 -8.43 13.94
C VAL A 136 -4.94 -7.90 12.95
N TYR A 137 -3.91 -7.24 13.49
CA TYR A 137 -2.72 -6.88 12.74
C TYR A 137 -1.72 -8.02 12.69
N GLU A 138 -1.12 -8.21 11.52
CA GLU A 138 -0.04 -9.16 11.29
C GLU A 138 1.22 -8.45 10.81
N LEU A 139 2.36 -8.82 11.39
CA LEU A 139 3.65 -8.21 11.09
C LEU A 139 4.15 -8.75 9.75
N ILE A 140 4.36 -7.86 8.78
CA ILE A 140 5.00 -8.17 7.50
C ILE A 140 6.50 -7.94 7.57
N GLY A 141 6.94 -6.88 8.26
CA GLY A 141 8.34 -6.48 8.32
C GLY A 141 8.78 -5.77 7.04
N GLY A 142 9.91 -6.18 6.47
CA GLY A 142 10.48 -5.62 5.24
C GLY A 142 11.90 -5.07 5.39
N THR A 143 12.46 -4.62 4.27
CA THR A 143 13.76 -3.96 4.19
C THR A 143 13.54 -2.45 4.21
N ASN A 144 14.17 -1.79 5.18
CA ASN A 144 14.02 -0.35 5.36
C ASN A 144 15.16 0.43 4.69
N ASN A 145 14.82 1.23 3.68
CA ASN A 145 15.74 2.06 2.93
C ASN A 145 15.68 3.49 3.49
N VAL A 146 16.41 3.72 4.58
CA VAL A 146 16.35 4.99 5.36
C VAL A 146 16.78 6.20 4.53
N GLN A 147 17.73 6.03 3.62
CA GLN A 147 18.23 7.12 2.79
C GLN A 147 17.18 7.62 1.78
N GLU A 148 16.49 6.70 1.10
CA GLU A 148 15.44 7.02 0.14
C GLU A 148 14.03 7.10 0.77
N GLN A 149 13.92 6.87 2.07
CA GLN A 149 12.70 6.97 2.86
C GLN A 149 11.54 6.06 2.36
N TYR A 150 11.82 4.77 2.20
CA TYR A 150 10.78 3.76 1.92
C TYR A 150 11.07 2.40 2.55
N LEU A 151 10.00 1.64 2.80
CA LEU A 151 10.04 0.22 3.16
C LEU A 151 9.70 -0.62 1.94
N GLU A 152 10.52 -1.62 1.64
CA GLU A 152 10.24 -2.64 0.62
C GLU A 152 9.91 -3.97 1.29
N PHE A 153 8.84 -4.62 0.86
CA PHE A 153 8.35 -5.84 1.51
C PHE A 153 7.71 -6.80 0.51
N GLY A 154 7.69 -8.08 0.89
CA GLY A 154 6.96 -9.11 0.17
C GLY A 154 5.46 -8.98 0.44
N ILE A 155 4.66 -9.01 -0.63
CA ILE A 155 3.20 -8.95 -0.56
C ILE A 155 2.61 -10.19 -1.24
N GLY A 156 1.80 -10.95 -0.49
CA GLY A 156 1.14 -12.17 -0.99
C GLY A 156 -0.31 -11.94 -1.43
N HIS A 157 -0.93 -10.85 -0.99
CA HIS A 157 -2.30 -10.50 -1.33
C HIS A 157 -2.56 -9.00 -1.17
N PHE A 158 -3.61 -8.51 -1.80
CA PHE A 158 -4.07 -7.14 -1.63
C PHE A 158 -4.92 -6.95 -0.37
N SER A 159 -4.59 -5.91 0.39
CA SER A 159 -5.18 -5.50 1.66
C SER A 159 -4.71 -4.07 1.98
N ARG A 160 -5.00 -3.58 3.19
CA ARG A 160 -4.39 -2.39 3.79
C ARG A 160 -3.11 -2.75 4.51
N TYR A 161 -2.09 -1.97 4.19
CA TYR A 161 -0.77 -2.00 4.78
C TYR A 161 -0.49 -0.70 5.52
N ILE A 162 0.20 -0.78 6.64
CA ILE A 162 0.48 0.35 7.51
C ILE A 162 1.95 0.35 7.87
N VAL A 163 2.56 1.54 7.89
CA VAL A 163 3.89 1.73 8.48
C VAL A 163 3.73 2.24 9.91
N ALA A 164 4.40 1.59 10.86
CA ALA A 164 4.33 1.95 12.26
C ALA A 164 5.69 1.80 12.96
N GLY A 165 5.87 2.55 14.05
CA GLY A 165 7.03 2.49 14.95
C GLY A 165 6.65 1.99 16.35
N PRO A 166 7.57 1.41 17.13
CA PRO A 166 7.27 0.92 18.46
C PRO A 166 6.81 2.05 19.40
N SER A 167 5.89 1.73 20.31
CA SER A 167 5.54 2.61 21.42
C SER A 167 6.58 2.47 22.53
N ASN A 168 7.07 3.59 23.04
CA ASN A 168 7.89 3.63 24.25
C ASN A 168 7.04 3.47 25.52
#